data_AF-A0A8T0REJ0-F1
#
_entry.id   AF-A0A8T0REJ0-F1
#
_cell.length_a   1.000
_cell.length_b   1.000
_cell.length_c   1.000
_cell.angle_alpha   90.00
_cell.angle_beta   90.00
_cell.angle_gamma   90.00
#
_symmetry.space_group_name_H-M   'P 1'
#
loop_
_entity.id
_entity.type
_entity.pdbx_description
1 polymer ?
#
loop_
_entity_poly.entity_id
_entity_poly.type
_entity_poly.pdbx_seq_one_letter_code
_entity_poly.pdbx_strand_id
1 'polypeptide(L)'
;MSTAPAPGSEPDKWNIYGCRHGCMLLHNKTRKEIVLWDPLTGDRRVAAVPPEFDNEERVIWNGAVVCAAAGDPSHVHCGFGSCPFEVALVGVTRNHTQVFVCIYSSEIGTWSDLVAAATPFTVYCVSDPGTLVGNALFWFPVGLGYGILEFNLDRHSLDVIEWPSSIALSGSRSTLLAQHGGLGLAILSYHSLQMWERKVCSEGVTEWVLQKTHNLCKIHGRKSGSAAVLGPKNSGKLISSTDITRTQVSMIQVSRVSWLQWCRDGSLVYPVALWLMI
;
A
#
# COMPACT_ATOMS: atom_id res chain seq x y z
N MET A 1 -26.66 26.78 -19.71
CA MET A 1 -26.15 27.71 -18.68
C MET A 1 -25.72 26.88 -17.49
N SER A 2 -24.42 26.69 -17.30
CA SER A 2 -23.87 25.99 -16.14
C SER A 2 -23.95 26.93 -14.94
N THR A 3 -24.76 26.60 -13.94
CA THR A 3 -24.83 27.36 -12.69
C THR A 3 -23.50 27.24 -11.96
N ALA A 4 -22.87 28.38 -11.66
CA ALA A 4 -21.70 28.44 -10.81
C ALA A 4 -22.06 27.92 -9.40
N PRO A 5 -21.15 27.18 -8.72
CA PRO A 5 -21.40 26.70 -7.37
C PRO A 5 -21.51 27.89 -6.38
N ALA A 6 -22.41 27.76 -5.41
CA ALA A 6 -22.67 28.79 -4.41
C ALA A 6 -21.42 29.08 -3.55
N PRO A 7 -21.16 30.35 -3.19
CA PRO A 7 -20.04 30.72 -2.33
C PRO A 7 -20.31 30.23 -0.91
N GLY A 8 -19.71 29.09 -0.54
CA GLY A 8 -19.90 28.45 0.77
C GLY A 8 -19.73 26.94 0.78
N SER A 9 -19.67 26.27 -0.39
CA SER A 9 -19.29 24.86 -0.43
C SER A 9 -17.82 24.73 -0.03
N GLU A 10 -17.52 24.04 1.09
CA GLU A 10 -16.15 23.59 1.34
C GLU A 10 -15.62 22.90 0.06
N PRO A 11 -14.39 23.19 -0.38
CA PRO A 11 -13.82 22.52 -1.54
C PRO A 11 -13.88 21.01 -1.32
N ASP A 12 -14.36 20.26 -2.32
CA ASP A 12 -14.46 18.80 -2.24
C ASP A 12 -13.11 18.22 -1.79
N LYS A 13 -13.06 17.64 -0.59
CA LYS A 13 -11.83 17.06 -0.03
C LYS A 13 -11.65 15.64 -0.57
N TRP A 14 -10.97 15.56 -1.70
CA TRP A 14 -10.56 14.30 -2.33
C TRP A 14 -9.27 13.76 -1.71
N ASN A 15 -9.28 12.49 -1.31
CA ASN A 15 -8.08 11.75 -0.92
C ASN A 15 -7.82 10.65 -1.94
N ILE A 16 -6.56 10.50 -2.34
CA ILE A 16 -6.14 9.44 -3.25
C ILE A 16 -5.63 8.27 -2.40
N TYR A 17 -6.31 7.13 -2.50
CA TYR A 17 -5.95 5.91 -1.75
C TYR A 17 -5.04 4.96 -2.53
N GLY A 18 -4.83 5.22 -3.82
CA GLY A 18 -3.80 4.56 -4.61
C GLY A 18 -4.23 4.32 -6.04
N CYS A 19 -3.38 3.60 -6.77
CA CYS A 19 -3.68 3.15 -8.11
C CYS A 19 -3.38 1.67 -8.29
N ARG A 20 -4.17 0.99 -9.12
CA ARG A 20 -3.94 -0.40 -9.51
C ARG A 20 -4.52 -0.66 -10.88
N HIS A 21 -3.75 -1.33 -11.75
CA HIS A 21 -4.14 -1.65 -13.13
C HIS A 21 -4.62 -0.42 -13.93
N GLY A 22 -3.97 0.73 -13.74
CA GLY A 22 -4.37 1.98 -14.40
C GLY A 22 -5.50 2.74 -13.70
N CYS A 23 -6.24 2.11 -12.80
CA CYS A 23 -7.37 2.73 -12.09
C CYS A 23 -6.90 3.44 -10.82
N MET A 24 -7.43 4.63 -10.56
CA MET A 24 -7.22 5.40 -9.34
C MET A 24 -8.38 5.22 -8.37
N LEU A 25 -8.07 4.98 -7.10
CA LEU A 25 -9.04 4.95 -6.01
C LEU A 25 -9.04 6.29 -5.29
N LEU A 26 -10.20 6.93 -5.24
CA LEU A 26 -10.42 8.24 -4.65
C LEU A 26 -11.52 8.13 -3.58
N HIS A 27 -11.39 8.93 -2.53
CA HIS A 27 -12.42 9.11 -1.52
C HIS A 27 -12.77 10.59 -1.37
N ASN A 28 -14.04 10.93 -1.55
CA ASN A 28 -14.57 12.24 -1.23
C ASN A 28 -15.22 12.19 0.16
N LYS A 29 -14.59 12.85 1.13
CA LYS A 29 -15.10 12.89 2.51
C LYS A 29 -16.39 13.69 2.63
N THR A 30 -16.52 14.78 1.88
CA THR A 30 -17.69 15.67 1.92
C THR A 30 -18.93 14.98 1.36
N ARG A 31 -18.77 14.24 0.25
CA ARG A 31 -19.85 13.52 -0.42
C ARG A 31 -20.06 12.11 0.12
N LYS A 32 -19.12 11.60 0.92
CA LYS A 32 -19.12 10.22 1.44
C LYS A 32 -19.16 9.22 0.28
N GLU A 33 -18.28 9.41 -0.69
CA GLU A 33 -18.22 8.63 -1.91
C GLU A 33 -16.83 8.05 -2.13
N ILE A 34 -16.78 6.79 -2.54
CA ILE A 34 -15.61 6.15 -3.11
C ILE A 34 -15.74 6.17 -4.63
N VAL A 35 -14.70 6.64 -5.31
CA VAL A 35 -14.66 6.71 -6.76
C VAL A 35 -13.48 5.90 -7.26
N LEU A 36 -13.78 4.91 -8.10
CA LEU A 36 -12.80 4.29 -8.94
C LEU A 36 -12.79 5.01 -10.29
N TRP A 37 -11.64 5.52 -10.70
CA TRP A 37 -11.49 6.34 -11.89
C TRP A 37 -10.45 5.75 -12.84
N ASP A 38 -10.83 5.53 -14.09
CA ASP A 38 -9.89 5.26 -15.18
C ASP A 38 -9.49 6.59 -15.85
N PRO A 39 -8.24 7.05 -15.69
CA PRO A 39 -7.79 8.30 -16.28
C PRO A 39 -7.66 8.25 -17.81
N LEU A 40 -7.64 7.06 -18.42
CA LEU A 40 -7.46 6.90 -19.86
C LEU A 40 -8.76 7.03 -20.62
N THR A 41 -9.77 6.30 -20.18
CA THR A 41 -11.09 6.31 -20.81
C THR A 41 -11.94 7.45 -20.24
N GLY A 42 -11.59 7.96 -19.06
CA GLY A 42 -12.39 8.92 -18.30
C GLY A 42 -13.50 8.26 -17.50
N ASP A 43 -13.64 6.93 -17.56
CA ASP A 43 -14.71 6.19 -16.90
C ASP A 43 -14.61 6.26 -15.38
N ARG A 44 -15.76 6.37 -14.73
CA ARG A 44 -15.85 6.47 -13.27
C ARG A 44 -16.91 5.52 -12.75
N ARG A 45 -16.57 4.77 -11.70
CA ARG A 45 -17.54 4.05 -10.89
C ARG A 45 -17.57 4.67 -9.50
N VAL A 46 -18.76 4.99 -9.03
CA VAL A 46 -18.98 5.65 -7.74
C VAL A 46 -19.76 4.70 -6.85
N ALA A 47 -19.30 4.53 -5.63
CA ALA A 47 -20.00 3.82 -4.57
C ALA A 47 -20.17 4.77 -3.38
N ALA A 48 -21.38 4.85 -2.83
CA ALA A 48 -21.60 5.54 -1.56
C ALA A 48 -20.85 4.79 -0.46
N VAL A 49 -20.22 5.52 0.46
CA VAL A 49 -19.63 4.96 1.67
C VAL A 49 -20.77 4.33 2.51
N PRO A 50 -20.56 3.13 3.11
CA PRO A 50 -21.63 2.48 3.87
C PRO A 50 -22.01 3.33 5.09
N PRO A 51 -23.30 3.41 5.46
CA PRO A 51 -23.75 4.18 6.63
C PRO A 51 -23.05 3.77 7.94
N GLU A 52 -22.59 2.53 8.05
CA GLU A 52 -21.84 2.01 9.20
C GLU A 52 -20.49 2.72 9.40
N PHE A 53 -19.98 3.38 8.37
CA PHE A 53 -18.76 4.19 8.37
C PHE A 53 -19.05 5.68 8.55
N ASP A 54 -20.33 6.04 8.55
CA ASP A 54 -20.84 7.40 8.70
C ASP A 54 -21.44 7.63 10.09
N ASN A 55 -20.87 6.95 11.09
CA ASN A 55 -21.03 7.33 12.48
C ASN A 55 -19.72 7.97 12.95
N GLU A 56 -19.79 9.05 13.71
CA GLU A 56 -18.63 9.87 14.12
C GLU A 56 -17.52 9.09 14.84
N GLU A 57 -17.81 7.83 15.20
CA GLU A 57 -16.93 6.84 15.83
C GLU A 57 -15.94 6.16 14.89
N ARG A 58 -16.06 6.30 13.58
CA ARG A 58 -15.22 5.59 12.59
C ARG A 58 -14.67 6.54 11.53
N VAL A 59 -13.39 6.35 11.20
CA VAL A 59 -12.70 7.17 10.18
C VAL A 59 -12.02 6.28 9.16
N ILE A 60 -12.40 6.45 7.89
CA ILE A 60 -11.72 5.80 6.75
C ILE A 60 -10.40 6.53 6.50
N TRP A 61 -9.31 5.76 6.49
CA TRP A 61 -7.96 6.28 6.29
C TRP A 61 -7.40 5.94 4.93
N ASN A 62 -7.66 4.74 4.42
CA ASN A 62 -7.10 4.28 3.15
C ASN A 62 -7.98 3.22 2.48
N GLY A 63 -7.51 2.69 1.35
CA GLY A 63 -8.10 1.55 0.69
C GLY A 63 -7.18 0.89 -0.32
N ALA A 64 -7.68 -0.15 -0.99
CA ALA A 64 -7.00 -0.82 -2.07
C ALA A 64 -8.00 -1.43 -3.05
N VAL A 65 -7.68 -1.34 -4.34
CA VAL A 65 -8.44 -2.01 -5.38
C VAL A 65 -7.95 -3.45 -5.51
N VAL A 66 -8.87 -4.39 -5.48
CA VAL A 66 -8.67 -5.81 -5.75
C VAL A 66 -9.34 -6.12 -7.09
N CYS A 67 -8.57 -6.59 -8.06
CA CYS A 67 -9.11 -6.91 -9.38
C CYS A 67 -9.38 -8.40 -9.43
N ALA A 68 -10.63 -8.79 -9.74
CA ALA A 68 -11.03 -10.19 -9.89
C ALA A 68 -10.30 -10.88 -11.07
N ALA A 69 -9.80 -10.12 -12.05
CA ALA A 69 -9.15 -10.65 -13.25
C ALA A 69 -7.70 -11.13 -13.05
N ALA A 70 -7.14 -11.09 -11.83
CA ALA A 70 -5.73 -11.44 -11.59
C ALA A 70 -5.40 -12.93 -11.78
N GLY A 71 -6.40 -13.79 -11.99
CA GLY A 71 -6.23 -15.25 -12.10
C GLY A 71 -6.55 -15.87 -13.46
N ASP A 72 -7.08 -15.12 -14.43
CA ASP A 72 -7.55 -15.68 -15.69
C ASP A 72 -6.85 -15.05 -16.92
N PRO A 73 -5.92 -15.78 -17.57
CA PRO A 73 -5.24 -15.32 -18.77
C PRO A 73 -6.14 -15.23 -20.02
N SER A 74 -7.42 -15.62 -19.94
CA SER A 74 -8.41 -15.37 -21.00
C SER A 74 -9.06 -13.99 -20.91
N HIS A 75 -8.92 -13.29 -19.78
CA HIS A 75 -9.46 -11.94 -19.54
C HIS A 75 -8.46 -10.81 -19.87
N VAL A 76 -7.52 -11.05 -20.80
CA VAL A 76 -6.43 -10.12 -21.20
C VAL A 76 -6.94 -8.83 -21.87
N HIS A 77 -8.25 -8.67 -22.09
CA HIS A 77 -8.81 -7.48 -22.75
C HIS A 77 -10.04 -6.88 -22.08
N CYS A 78 -10.39 -7.28 -20.86
CA CYS A 78 -11.53 -6.68 -20.19
C CYS A 78 -11.12 -5.31 -19.61
N GLY A 79 -11.46 -4.25 -20.34
CA GLY A 79 -11.27 -2.86 -19.89
C GLY A 79 -12.02 -2.59 -18.58
N PHE A 80 -11.78 -1.40 -18.00
CA PHE A 80 -12.40 -0.93 -16.76
C PHE A 80 -13.91 -1.19 -16.67
N GLY A 81 -14.61 -1.08 -17.79
CA GLY A 81 -16.05 -1.31 -17.92
C GLY A 81 -16.53 -2.77 -17.85
N SER A 82 -15.67 -3.75 -18.12
CA SER A 82 -16.08 -5.16 -18.32
C SER A 82 -15.66 -6.11 -17.20
N CYS A 83 -14.73 -5.70 -16.32
CA CYS A 83 -14.30 -6.51 -15.19
C CYS A 83 -15.08 -6.15 -13.90
N PRO A 84 -15.48 -7.16 -13.10
CA PRO A 84 -15.78 -6.92 -11.71
C PRO A 84 -14.50 -6.54 -10.97
N PHE A 85 -14.64 -5.61 -10.05
CA PHE A 85 -13.59 -5.22 -9.11
C PHE A 85 -14.14 -5.21 -7.70
N GLU A 86 -13.24 -5.36 -6.77
CA GLU A 86 -13.47 -5.18 -5.36
C GLU A 86 -12.64 -4.02 -4.83
N VAL A 87 -13.16 -3.33 -3.82
CA VAL A 87 -12.43 -2.25 -3.14
C VAL A 87 -12.46 -2.54 -1.66
N ALA A 88 -11.29 -2.74 -1.08
CA ALA A 88 -11.13 -2.76 0.37
C ALA A 88 -10.95 -1.34 0.89
N LEU A 89 -11.75 -0.95 1.87
CA LEU A 89 -11.49 0.24 2.68
C LEU A 89 -10.93 -0.18 4.03
N VAL A 90 -10.00 0.60 4.55
CA VAL A 90 -9.46 0.43 5.89
C VAL A 90 -9.63 1.72 6.68
N GLY A 91 -10.08 1.57 7.93
CA GLY A 91 -10.25 2.67 8.84
C GLY A 91 -9.96 2.30 10.28
N VAL A 92 -10.08 3.30 11.14
CA VAL A 92 -9.74 3.22 12.56
C VAL A 92 -10.88 3.83 13.36
N THR A 93 -11.20 3.23 14.50
CA THR A 93 -12.20 3.76 15.44
C THR A 93 -11.68 5.03 16.12
N ARG A 94 -12.57 5.92 16.53
CA ARG A 94 -12.23 7.23 17.12
C ARG A 94 -11.47 7.12 18.44
N ASN A 95 -11.69 6.04 19.18
CA ASN A 95 -10.91 5.73 20.39
C ASN A 95 -9.52 5.15 20.09
N HIS A 96 -9.16 4.96 18.81
CA HIS A 96 -7.86 4.52 18.33
C HIS A 96 -7.44 3.10 18.74
N THR A 97 -8.37 2.25 19.16
CA THR A 97 -8.08 0.89 19.66
C THR A 97 -8.48 -0.25 18.72
N GLN A 98 -9.20 0.07 17.63
CA GLN A 98 -9.63 -0.93 16.66
C GLN A 98 -9.41 -0.43 15.24
N VAL A 99 -9.02 -1.37 14.38
CA VAL A 99 -9.01 -1.20 12.94
C VAL A 99 -10.18 -1.96 12.34
N PHE A 100 -10.71 -1.48 11.23
CA PHE A 100 -11.78 -2.16 10.52
C PHE A 100 -11.55 -2.13 9.02
N VAL A 101 -12.09 -3.15 8.35
CA VAL A 101 -12.09 -3.30 6.90
C VAL A 101 -13.48 -3.67 6.42
N CYS A 102 -13.82 -3.20 5.22
CA CYS A 102 -15.01 -3.61 4.48
C CYS A 102 -14.68 -3.64 2.98
N ILE A 103 -15.32 -4.55 2.27
CA ILE A 103 -15.12 -4.78 0.84
C ILE A 103 -16.36 -4.31 0.08
N TYR A 104 -16.19 -3.42 -0.89
CA TYR A 104 -17.19 -3.19 -1.92
C TYR A 104 -16.97 -4.15 -3.07
N SER A 105 -18.01 -4.80 -3.57
CA SER A 105 -17.98 -5.57 -4.81
C SER A 105 -18.77 -4.85 -5.90
N SER A 106 -18.11 -4.57 -7.04
CA SER A 106 -18.78 -3.94 -8.18
C SER A 106 -19.71 -4.88 -8.94
N GLU A 107 -19.61 -6.19 -8.71
CA GLU A 107 -20.44 -7.19 -9.39
C GLU A 107 -21.88 -7.15 -8.85
N ILE A 108 -22.00 -7.14 -7.53
CA ILE A 108 -23.28 -7.08 -6.82
C ILE A 108 -23.67 -5.65 -6.41
N GLY A 109 -22.72 -4.72 -6.45
CA GLY A 109 -22.94 -3.31 -6.13
C GLY A 109 -23.15 -3.05 -4.64
N THR A 110 -22.69 -3.94 -3.76
CA THR A 110 -22.88 -3.85 -2.31
C THR A 110 -21.57 -3.92 -1.55
N TRP A 111 -21.63 -3.48 -0.29
CA TRP A 111 -20.56 -3.61 0.68
C TRP A 111 -20.73 -4.89 1.49
N SER A 112 -19.61 -5.51 1.90
CA SER A 112 -19.59 -6.63 2.82
C SER A 112 -19.88 -6.18 4.24
N ASP A 113 -20.09 -7.13 5.14
CA ASP A 113 -20.07 -6.85 6.57
C ASP A 113 -18.74 -6.23 6.99
N LEU A 114 -18.81 -5.37 8.00
CA LEU A 114 -17.64 -4.73 8.60
C LEU A 114 -16.89 -5.74 9.48
N VAL A 115 -15.61 -5.93 9.20
CA VAL A 115 -14.72 -6.78 9.98
C VAL A 115 -13.79 -5.88 10.78
N ALA A 116 -13.77 -6.04 12.10
CA ALA A 116 -12.93 -5.26 12.99
C ALA A 116 -11.98 -6.13 13.80
N ALA A 117 -10.81 -5.60 14.11
CA ALA A 117 -9.82 -6.23 14.98
C ALA A 117 -9.34 -5.22 16.02
N ALA A 118 -9.18 -5.68 17.26
CA ALA A 118 -8.53 -4.89 18.30
C ALA A 118 -7.03 -4.80 18.03
N THR A 119 -6.45 -3.63 18.27
CA THR A 119 -5.01 -3.41 18.11
C THR A 119 -4.32 -3.42 19.47
N PRO A 120 -3.13 -4.04 19.58
CA PRO A 120 -2.37 -4.06 20.84
C PRO A 120 -1.72 -2.71 21.17
N PHE A 121 -1.91 -1.69 20.33
CA PHE A 121 -1.40 -0.33 20.47
C PHE A 121 -2.39 0.68 19.88
N THR A 122 -2.25 1.95 20.27
CA THR A 122 -3.03 3.06 19.71
C THR A 122 -2.70 3.30 18.25
N VAL A 123 -3.69 3.26 17.35
CA VAL A 123 -3.54 3.58 15.93
C VAL A 123 -4.12 4.95 15.62
N TYR A 124 -3.32 5.84 15.04
CA TYR A 124 -3.77 7.17 14.64
C TYR A 124 -4.31 7.20 13.21
N CYS A 125 -3.64 6.51 12.29
CA CYS A 125 -4.03 6.49 10.89
C CYS A 125 -3.43 5.29 10.14
N VAL A 126 -3.91 5.09 8.91
CA VAL A 126 -3.32 4.19 7.92
C VAL A 126 -2.96 5.01 6.68
N SER A 127 -1.69 5.40 6.56
CA SER A 127 -1.26 6.40 5.59
C SER A 127 -1.00 5.86 4.19
N ASP A 128 -0.48 4.63 4.09
CA ASP A 128 -0.04 4.06 2.83
C ASP A 128 -1.12 3.17 2.19
N PRO A 129 -1.19 3.12 0.84
CA PRO A 129 -2.07 2.20 0.13
C PRO A 129 -1.84 0.73 0.48
N GLY A 130 -2.90 -0.07 0.37
CA GLY A 130 -2.82 -1.50 0.64
C GLY A 130 -1.93 -2.25 -0.34
N THR A 131 -1.12 -3.16 0.20
CA THR A 131 -0.29 -4.07 -0.58
C THR A 131 -0.97 -5.42 -0.67
N LEU A 132 -1.32 -5.85 -1.88
CA LEU A 132 -1.83 -7.21 -2.10
C LEU A 132 -0.65 -8.18 -2.23
N VAL A 133 -0.66 -9.22 -1.41
CA VAL A 133 0.28 -10.34 -1.44
C VAL A 133 -0.51 -11.64 -1.39
N GLY A 134 -0.40 -12.44 -2.45
CA GLY A 134 -1.27 -13.61 -2.61
C GLY A 134 -2.74 -13.17 -2.56
N ASN A 135 -3.51 -13.75 -1.65
CA ASN A 135 -4.91 -13.43 -1.44
C ASN A 135 -5.19 -12.63 -0.14
N ALA A 136 -4.21 -11.85 0.31
CA ALA A 136 -4.36 -10.99 1.47
C ALA A 136 -3.86 -9.56 1.18
N LEU A 137 -4.57 -8.60 1.74
CA LEU A 137 -4.18 -7.19 1.73
C LEU A 137 -3.48 -6.84 3.03
N PHE A 138 -2.44 -6.03 2.90
CA PHE A 138 -1.64 -5.62 4.02
C PHE A 138 -1.47 -4.10 4.08
N TRP A 139 -1.49 -3.57 5.30
CA TRP A 139 -1.25 -2.15 5.60
C TRP A 139 -0.30 -1.98 6.79
N PHE A 140 0.40 -0.85 6.81
CA PHE A 140 1.20 -0.42 7.94
C PHE A 140 0.46 0.68 8.71
N PRO A 141 -0.17 0.37 9.86
CA PRO A 141 -0.80 1.37 10.70
C PRO A 141 0.27 2.25 11.37
N VAL A 142 -0.05 3.52 11.57
CA VAL A 142 0.81 4.50 12.24
C VAL A 142 0.22 4.80 13.61
N GLY A 143 1.01 4.66 14.67
CA GLY A 143 0.50 4.68 16.04
C GLY A 143 1.59 4.71 17.13
N LEU A 144 1.18 4.48 18.38
CA LEU A 144 2.08 4.29 19.54
C LEU A 144 2.50 2.82 19.68
N GLY A 145 3.00 2.25 18.58
CA GLY A 145 3.36 0.85 18.48
C GLY A 145 3.52 0.47 17.01
N TYR A 146 3.82 -0.79 16.76
CA TYR A 146 4.08 -1.30 15.42
C TYR A 146 3.39 -2.63 15.22
N GLY A 147 2.86 -2.81 14.01
CA GLY A 147 2.25 -4.04 13.55
C GLY A 147 2.01 -3.95 12.06
N ILE A 148 1.48 -5.02 11.49
CA ILE A 148 1.08 -5.08 10.08
C ILE A 148 -0.35 -5.61 10.07
N LEU A 149 -1.27 -4.86 9.48
CA LEU A 149 -2.63 -5.35 9.29
C LEU A 149 -2.62 -6.39 8.18
N GLU A 150 -3.30 -7.50 8.39
CA GLU A 150 -3.55 -8.53 7.38
C GLU A 150 -5.06 -8.72 7.23
N PHE A 151 -5.57 -8.45 6.04
CA PHE A 151 -6.94 -8.77 5.67
C PHE A 151 -6.95 -9.91 4.67
N ASN A 152 -7.47 -11.06 5.08
CA ASN A 152 -7.61 -12.23 4.22
C ASN A 152 -8.89 -12.11 3.39
N LEU A 153 -8.75 -12.12 2.06
CA LEU A 153 -9.88 -11.92 1.14
C LEU A 153 -10.82 -13.12 1.10
N ASP A 154 -10.33 -14.37 1.18
CA ASP A 154 -11.20 -15.57 1.17
C ASP A 154 -12.02 -15.70 2.45
N ARG A 155 -11.37 -15.47 3.60
CA ARG A 155 -11.95 -15.69 4.92
C ARG A 155 -12.72 -14.48 5.44
N HIS A 156 -12.58 -13.33 4.80
CA HIS A 156 -13.07 -12.05 5.29
C HIS A 156 -12.66 -11.82 6.76
N SER A 157 -11.37 -12.02 7.06
CA SER A 157 -10.82 -11.90 8.41
C SER A 157 -9.72 -10.85 8.48
N LEU A 158 -9.76 -10.02 9.52
CA LEU A 158 -8.75 -8.99 9.80
C LEU A 158 -7.94 -9.41 11.02
N ASP A 159 -6.62 -9.39 10.89
CA ASP A 159 -5.69 -9.70 11.98
C ASP A 159 -4.55 -8.67 12.03
N VAL A 160 -3.86 -8.60 13.17
CA VAL A 160 -2.71 -7.74 13.42
C VAL A 160 -1.49 -8.61 13.62
N ILE A 161 -0.64 -8.64 12.62
CA ILE A 161 0.66 -9.29 12.69
C ILE A 161 1.59 -8.42 13.54
N GLU A 162 2.24 -9.05 14.51
CA GLU A 162 3.26 -8.42 15.33
C GLU A 162 4.44 -7.90 14.50
N TRP A 163 5.01 -6.79 14.94
CA TRP A 163 6.22 -6.22 14.34
C TRP A 163 7.47 -6.98 14.83
N PRO A 164 8.53 -7.13 14.01
CA PRO A 164 9.80 -7.70 14.49
C PRO A 164 10.33 -6.90 15.70
N SER A 165 10.43 -7.56 16.85
CA SER A 165 10.55 -6.94 18.18
C SER A 165 11.84 -6.14 18.41
N SER A 166 12.83 -6.24 17.53
CA SER A 166 14.19 -5.70 17.71
C SER A 166 14.46 -4.37 16.99
N ILE A 167 13.43 -3.63 16.53
CA ILE A 167 13.64 -2.50 15.61
C ILE A 167 12.89 -1.23 16.05
N ALA A 168 13.65 -0.18 16.34
CA ALA A 168 13.12 1.17 16.43
C ALA A 168 12.98 1.77 15.02
N LEU A 169 11.76 2.08 14.60
CA LEU A 169 11.44 2.54 13.24
C LEU A 169 11.59 4.05 13.02
N SER A 170 12.07 4.83 13.99
CA SER A 170 12.18 6.28 13.83
C SER A 170 12.99 6.64 12.57
N GLY A 171 12.31 7.20 11.56
CA GLY A 171 12.89 7.56 10.27
C GLY A 171 13.18 6.40 9.30
N SER A 172 12.68 5.19 9.56
CA SER A 172 12.84 4.02 8.68
C SER A 172 11.63 3.83 7.77
N ARG A 173 11.85 3.26 6.57
CA ARG A 173 10.78 2.85 5.63
C ARG A 173 10.68 1.34 5.56
N SER A 174 9.47 0.81 5.55
CA SER A 174 9.20 -0.63 5.41
C SER A 174 8.51 -0.97 4.10
N THR A 175 8.74 -2.17 3.60
CA THR A 175 7.97 -2.73 2.48
C THR A 175 7.80 -4.23 2.65
N LEU A 176 6.63 -4.75 2.29
CA LEU A 176 6.38 -6.18 2.27
C LEU A 176 6.97 -6.83 1.04
N LEU A 177 7.45 -8.04 1.23
CA LEU A 177 7.99 -8.91 0.20
C LEU A 177 7.13 -10.17 0.16
N ALA A 178 6.79 -10.61 -1.03
CA ALA A 178 6.05 -11.84 -1.25
C ALA A 178 6.90 -12.75 -2.12
N GLN A 179 7.28 -13.92 -1.62
CA GLN A 179 7.97 -14.91 -2.45
C GLN A 179 7.62 -16.33 -2.04
N HIS A 180 7.27 -17.17 -3.01
CA HIS A 180 7.01 -18.61 -2.83
C HIS A 180 6.00 -18.94 -1.71
N GLY A 181 4.99 -18.08 -1.49
CA GLY A 181 3.97 -18.28 -0.45
C GLY A 181 4.37 -17.80 0.95
N GLY A 182 5.60 -17.32 1.15
CA GLY A 182 6.06 -16.73 2.41
C GLY A 182 5.95 -15.19 2.44
N LEU A 183 5.71 -14.64 3.63
CA LEU A 183 5.70 -13.21 3.89
C LEU A 183 7.08 -12.74 4.36
N GLY A 184 7.66 -11.78 3.65
CA GLY A 184 8.90 -11.12 4.00
C GLY A 184 8.70 -9.63 4.25
N LEU A 185 9.67 -9.02 4.92
CA LEU A 185 9.65 -7.60 5.26
C LEU A 185 11.05 -7.02 5.06
N ALA A 186 11.15 -5.97 4.24
CA ALA A 186 12.36 -5.18 4.10
C ALA A 186 12.20 -3.87 4.89
N ILE A 187 13.20 -3.56 5.71
CA ILE A 187 13.23 -2.34 6.52
C ILE A 187 14.50 -1.57 6.16
N LEU A 188 14.30 -0.39 5.58
CA LEU A 188 15.34 0.53 5.19
C LEU A 188 15.45 1.63 6.26
N SER A 189 16.59 1.67 6.94
CA SER A 189 16.98 2.77 7.81
C SER A 189 18.11 3.58 7.17
N TYR A 190 18.53 4.65 7.83
CA TYR A 190 19.64 5.49 7.36
C TYR A 190 20.97 4.71 7.24
N HIS A 191 21.18 3.70 8.08
CA HIS A 191 22.44 2.97 8.16
C HIS A 191 22.38 1.55 7.61
N SER A 192 21.20 0.99 7.41
CA SER A 192 21.07 -0.41 7.02
C SER A 192 19.80 -0.72 6.26
N LEU A 193 19.89 -1.73 5.39
CA LEU A 193 18.75 -2.45 4.86
C LEU A 193 18.69 -3.82 5.54
N GLN A 194 17.62 -4.08 6.28
CA GLN A 194 17.36 -5.37 6.92
C GLN A 194 16.25 -6.12 6.17
N MET A 195 16.44 -7.43 6.03
CA MET A 195 15.54 -8.34 5.34
C MET A 195 15.08 -9.41 6.32
N TRP A 196 13.78 -9.47 6.53
CA TRP A 196 13.10 -10.33 7.49
C TRP A 196 12.18 -11.30 6.76
N GLU A 197 12.03 -12.49 7.31
CA GLU A 197 11.13 -13.52 6.80
C GLU A 197 10.29 -14.05 7.95
N ARG A 198 8.98 -14.21 7.72
CA ARG A 198 8.05 -14.74 8.71
C ARG A 198 8.03 -16.26 8.61
N LYS A 199 8.48 -16.96 9.65
CA LYS A 199 8.62 -18.42 9.69
C LYS A 199 7.86 -19.02 10.85
N VAL A 200 7.44 -20.26 10.68
CA VAL A 200 6.90 -21.08 11.77
C VAL A 200 8.09 -21.76 12.46
N CYS A 201 8.21 -21.55 13.76
CA CYS A 201 9.24 -22.17 14.59
C CYS A 201 8.93 -23.64 14.87
N SER A 202 9.90 -24.35 15.46
CA SER A 202 9.73 -25.74 15.90
C SER A 202 8.55 -25.93 16.86
N GLU A 203 8.15 -24.88 17.57
CA GLU A 203 7.03 -24.87 18.52
C GLU A 203 5.68 -24.53 17.86
N GLY A 204 5.64 -24.32 16.54
CA GLY A 204 4.42 -23.95 15.81
C GLY A 204 4.03 -22.47 15.89
N VAL A 205 4.78 -21.66 16.64
CA VAL A 205 4.60 -20.20 16.72
C VAL A 205 5.20 -19.54 15.47
N THR A 206 4.52 -18.54 14.92
CA THR A 206 5.00 -17.80 13.75
C THR A 206 5.76 -16.55 14.19
N GLU A 207 7.05 -16.46 13.86
CA GLU A 207 7.92 -15.35 14.27
C GLU A 207 8.63 -14.69 13.06
N TRP A 208 9.17 -13.49 13.29
CA TRP A 208 10.03 -12.81 12.32
C TRP A 208 11.50 -13.18 12.53
N VAL A 209 12.12 -13.77 11.50
CA VAL A 209 13.53 -14.14 11.52
C VAL A 209 14.32 -13.23 10.59
N LEU A 210 15.30 -12.52 11.14
CA LEU A 210 16.23 -11.70 10.36
C LEU A 210 17.08 -12.59 9.46
N GLN A 211 16.92 -12.46 8.15
CA GLN A 211 17.69 -13.23 7.18
C GLN A 211 19.01 -12.54 6.84
N LYS A 212 18.97 -11.20 6.69
CA LYS A 212 20.14 -10.46 6.21
C LYS A 212 20.11 -8.99 6.60
N THR A 213 21.30 -8.46 6.90
CA THR A 213 21.51 -7.02 7.08
C THR A 213 22.61 -6.53 6.15
N HIS A 214 22.30 -5.49 5.39
CA HIS A 214 23.26 -4.76 4.58
C HIS A 214 23.55 -3.41 5.24
N ASN A 215 24.82 -3.14 5.55
CA ASN A 215 25.23 -1.84 6.09
C ASN A 215 25.44 -0.84 4.95
N LEU A 216 24.71 0.27 4.99
CA LEU A 216 24.74 1.32 3.96
C LEU A 216 25.85 2.35 4.20
N CYS A 217 26.38 2.46 5.43
CA CYS A 217 27.49 3.37 5.75
C CYS A 217 28.83 2.94 5.15
N LYS A 218 29.01 1.63 4.91
CA LYS A 218 30.25 1.09 4.31
C LYS A 218 30.31 1.26 2.79
N ILE A 219 29.23 1.78 2.19
CA ILE A 219 29.13 2.05 0.76
C ILE A 219 29.57 3.51 0.54
N HIS A 220 30.89 3.71 0.60
CA HIS A 220 31.67 4.94 0.40
C HIS A 220 30.92 6.25 0.08
N GLY A 221 31.01 7.21 1.03
CA GLY A 221 31.08 8.65 0.70
C GLY A 221 29.80 9.47 0.75
N ARG A 222 28.73 9.05 1.44
CA ARG A 222 27.46 9.78 1.44
C ARG A 222 27.29 10.71 2.65
N LYS A 223 27.06 12.00 2.40
CA LYS A 223 26.45 12.94 3.35
C LYS A 223 25.01 13.18 2.91
N SER A 224 24.05 12.87 3.79
CA SER A 224 22.66 13.37 3.84
C SER A 224 21.81 13.31 2.54
N GLY A 225 20.87 12.37 2.48
CA GLY A 225 19.81 12.36 1.46
C GLY A 225 18.74 11.29 1.71
N SER A 226 17.49 11.59 1.36
CA SER A 226 16.29 10.76 1.56
C SER A 226 16.29 9.54 0.62
N ALA A 227 15.80 8.40 1.09
CA ALA A 227 15.67 7.18 0.27
C ALA A 227 14.20 6.79 0.11
N ALA A 228 13.81 6.36 -1.10
CA ALA A 228 12.48 5.88 -1.44
C ALA A 228 12.55 4.47 -2.03
N VAL A 229 11.57 3.63 -1.73
CA VAL A 229 11.41 2.33 -2.39
C VAL A 229 10.40 2.51 -3.50
N LEU A 230 10.78 2.26 -4.76
CA LEU A 230 9.92 2.43 -5.93
C LEU A 230 9.98 1.15 -6.77
N GLY A 231 8.89 0.38 -6.88
CA GLY A 231 8.89 -0.79 -7.77
C GLY A 231 7.50 -1.27 -8.16
N PRO A 232 7.31 -1.73 -9.41
CA PRO A 232 6.04 -2.30 -9.86
C PRO A 232 5.76 -3.64 -9.16
N LYS A 233 4.47 -3.91 -8.89
CA LYS A 233 4.02 -5.05 -8.10
C LYS A 233 4.37 -6.44 -8.70
N ASN A 234 4.74 -6.53 -9.98
CA ASN A 234 4.86 -7.83 -10.68
C ASN A 234 6.22 -8.16 -11.33
N SER A 235 7.26 -7.34 -11.19
CA SER A 235 8.60 -7.70 -11.71
C SER A 235 9.69 -6.85 -11.07
N GLY A 236 10.35 -7.37 -10.02
CA GLY A 236 11.52 -6.77 -9.37
C GLY A 236 11.24 -5.42 -8.68
N LYS A 237 11.38 -5.36 -7.35
CA LYS A 237 11.28 -4.09 -6.63
C LYS A 237 12.62 -3.35 -6.67
N LEU A 238 12.59 -2.09 -7.09
CA LEU A 238 13.75 -1.19 -7.08
C LEU A 238 13.71 -0.32 -5.80
N ILE A 239 14.87 -0.07 -5.20
CA ILE A 239 15.01 0.94 -4.15
C ILE A 239 15.81 2.08 -4.76
N SER A 240 15.21 3.26 -4.86
CA SER A 240 15.83 4.47 -5.38
C SER A 240 16.19 5.41 -4.24
N SER A 241 17.48 5.65 -4.03
CA SER A 241 17.89 6.70 -3.09
C SER A 241 18.26 7.97 -3.83
N THR A 242 17.69 9.10 -3.42
CA THR A 242 18.00 10.44 -3.96
C THR A 242 18.88 11.20 -2.97
N ASP A 243 20.11 11.51 -3.39
CA ASP A 243 20.94 12.50 -2.72
C ASP A 243 20.46 13.90 -3.16
N ILE A 244 20.14 14.76 -2.19
CA ILE A 244 19.57 16.11 -2.45
C ILE A 244 20.70 17.08 -2.85
N THR A 245 21.96 16.65 -2.80
CA THR A 245 23.13 17.52 -3.08
C THR A 245 23.94 17.12 -4.31
N ARG A 246 23.75 15.89 -4.82
CA ARG A 246 24.30 15.43 -6.10
C ARG A 246 23.24 14.62 -6.82
N THR A 247 22.95 14.98 -8.06
CA THR A 247 22.10 14.26 -9.01
C THR A 247 22.65 12.85 -9.31
N GLN A 248 22.60 11.97 -8.32
CA GLN A 248 23.00 10.57 -8.43
C GLN A 248 21.89 9.70 -7.85
N VAL A 249 21.08 9.13 -8.74
CA VAL A 249 20.07 8.13 -8.39
C VAL A 249 20.78 6.79 -8.37
N SER A 250 20.87 6.16 -7.20
CA SER A 250 21.34 4.77 -7.09
C SER A 250 20.15 3.84 -7.02
N MET A 251 20.07 2.90 -7.97
CA MET A 251 18.99 1.93 -8.08
C MET A 251 19.47 0.58 -7.53
N ILE A 252 18.80 0.07 -6.51
CA ILE A 252 19.06 -1.28 -5.97
C ILE A 252 17.96 -2.20 -6.47
N GLN A 253 18.28 -3.10 -7.39
CA GLN A 253 17.38 -4.17 -7.82
C GLN A 253 17.42 -5.31 -6.80
N VAL A 254 16.26 -5.64 -6.23
CA VAL A 254 16.13 -6.82 -5.35
C VAL A 254 15.35 -7.88 -6.13
N SER A 255 16.07 -8.77 -6.81
CA SER A 255 15.49 -9.95 -7.46
C SER A 255 16.40 -11.15 -7.27
N ARG A 256 15.99 -12.09 -6.41
CA ARG A 256 16.77 -13.27 -6.00
C ARG A 256 18.18 -12.94 -5.45
N VAL A 257 18.73 -13.92 -4.75
CA VAL A 257 20.06 -13.89 -4.15
C VAL A 257 21.12 -13.80 -5.25
N SER A 258 21.47 -12.61 -5.75
CA SER A 258 22.74 -12.34 -6.48
C SER A 258 22.87 -10.89 -6.98
N TRP A 259 23.87 -10.19 -6.44
CA TRP A 259 24.58 -8.97 -6.91
C TRP A 259 23.85 -7.61 -7.01
N LEU A 260 24.50 -6.58 -6.43
CA LEU A 260 24.30 -5.15 -6.72
C LEU A 260 25.03 -4.82 -8.02
N GLN A 261 24.32 -4.59 -9.13
CA GLN A 261 24.94 -4.00 -10.32
C GLN A 261 24.68 -2.50 -10.33
N TRP A 262 25.76 -1.72 -10.27
CA TRP A 262 25.71 -0.25 -10.33
C TRP A 262 25.70 0.20 -11.79
N CYS A 263 24.65 0.88 -12.23
CA CYS A 263 24.74 1.70 -13.44
C CYS A 263 25.47 3.00 -13.08
N ARG A 264 26.78 3.03 -13.33
CA ARG A 264 27.50 4.28 -13.58
C ARG A 264 27.17 4.65 -15.02
N ASP A 265 26.35 5.68 -15.20
CA ASP A 265 26.52 6.73 -16.21
C ASP A 265 25.24 7.58 -16.22
N GLY A 266 25.34 8.72 -15.53
CA GLY A 266 24.24 9.62 -15.25
C GLY A 266 23.82 10.44 -16.47
N SER A 267 22.81 9.94 -17.18
CA SER A 267 22.00 10.76 -18.08
C SER A 267 20.60 10.92 -17.49
N LEU A 268 20.39 12.05 -16.81
CA LEU A 268 19.08 12.51 -16.38
C LEU A 268 18.31 13.01 -17.61
N VAL A 269 17.26 12.29 -18.00
CA VAL A 269 16.15 12.88 -18.75
C VAL A 269 14.92 12.71 -17.87
N TYR A 270 14.46 13.84 -17.33
CA TYR A 270 13.20 14.12 -16.62
C TYR A 270 12.24 12.93 -16.38
N PRO A 271 11.78 12.67 -15.13
CA PRO A 271 10.56 11.91 -14.95
C PRO A 271 9.37 12.87 -15.12
N VAL A 272 9.09 13.26 -16.37
CA VAL A 272 7.70 13.39 -16.77
C VAL A 272 7.25 11.95 -16.95
N ALA A 273 6.56 11.39 -15.95
CA ALA A 273 5.87 10.11 -16.11
C ALA A 273 4.66 10.33 -17.01
N LEU A 274 4.93 10.60 -18.30
CA LEU A 274 3.97 10.49 -19.37
C LEU A 274 3.89 9.01 -19.74
N TRP A 275 2.65 8.54 -19.80
CA TRP A 275 2.21 7.32 -20.45
C TRP A 275 2.93 7.00 -21.77
N LEU A 276 3.19 5.71 -22.03
CA LEU A 276 2.87 4.99 -23.28
C LEU A 276 3.45 3.55 -23.27
N MET A 277 2.53 2.59 -23.45
CA MET A 277 2.58 1.28 -24.17
C MET A 277 3.86 0.41 -24.10
N ILE A 278 3.78 -0.91 -23.96
CA ILE A 278 2.92 -1.92 -24.64
C ILE A 278 2.61 -3.05 -23.67
#